data_AF-A0A7S0QF64-F1
#
_entry.id   AF-A0A7S0QF64-F1
#
_cell.length_a   1.000
_cell.length_b   1.000
_cell.length_c   1.000
_cell.angle_alpha   90.00
_cell.angle_beta   90.00
_cell.angle_gamma   90.00
#
_symmetry.space_group_name_H-M   'P 1'
#
loop_
_entity.id
_entity.type
_entity.pdbx_description
1 polymer ?
#
loop_
_entity_poly.entity_id
_entity_poly.type
_entity_poly.pdbx_seq_one_letter_code
_entity_poly.pdbx_strand_id
1 'polypeptide(L)'
;IFTIFVALLGAVVFGQCIGTVSSLITQVAGGDQRFQEQIRGVTEYLSFRRLLLEERLRVKSYYLHCWRRSPVAFQERRILDELSGPLQRLALQRIGQNMVKELPLLQGLSDDCVGFLASRLERVMMRNGDVIYER
;
A
#
# COMPACT_ATOMS: atom_id res chain seq x y z
N ILE A 1 15.59 -32.93 41.21
CA ILE A 1 14.90 -33.44 39.99
C ILE A 1 13.65 -32.60 39.70
N PHE A 2 12.64 -32.57 40.59
CA PHE A 2 11.43 -31.75 40.42
C PHE A 2 11.72 -30.25 40.17
N THR A 3 12.61 -29.65 40.96
CA THR A 3 13.03 -28.25 40.80
C THR A 3 13.69 -27.95 39.45
N ILE A 4 14.42 -28.92 38.89
CA ILE A 4 15.08 -28.80 37.58
C ILE A 4 14.02 -28.76 36.48
N PHE A 5 13.00 -29.61 36.55
CA PHE A 5 11.88 -29.61 35.59
C PHE A 5 11.10 -28.29 35.65
N VAL A 6 10.80 -27.79 36.85
CA VAL A 6 10.08 -26.51 37.02
C VAL A 6 10.90 -25.33 36.48
N ALA A 7 12.22 -25.32 36.73
CA ALA A 7 13.11 -24.28 36.20
C ALA A 7 13.17 -24.29 34.66
N LEU A 8 13.25 -25.48 34.06
CA LEU A 8 13.23 -25.63 32.59
C LEU A 8 11.89 -25.19 32.01
N LEU A 9 10.77 -25.59 32.60
CA LEU A 9 9.44 -25.18 32.15
C LEU A 9 9.27 -23.66 32.23
N GLY A 10 9.72 -23.05 33.34
CA GLY A 10 9.70 -21.60 33.54
C GLY A 10 10.53 -20.86 32.49
N ALA A 11 11.74 -21.36 32.17
CA ALA A 11 12.59 -20.78 31.13
C ALA A 11 11.94 -20.86 29.74
N VAL A 12 11.29 -21.98 29.40
CA VAL A 12 10.57 -22.14 28.13
C VAL A 12 9.39 -21.17 28.03
N VAL A 13 8.56 -21.08 29.06
CA VAL A 13 7.40 -20.16 29.08
C VAL A 13 7.87 -18.70 28.97
N PHE A 14 8.92 -18.34 29.70
CA PHE A 14 9.48 -16.99 29.63
C PHE A 14 10.02 -16.65 28.23
N GLY A 15 10.75 -17.58 27.61
CA GLY A 15 11.21 -17.42 26.23
C GLY A 15 10.06 -17.26 25.23
N GLN A 16 8.98 -18.03 25.39
CA GLN A 16 7.79 -17.92 24.53
C GLN A 16 7.05 -16.59 24.71
N CYS A 17 6.89 -16.10 25.94
CA CYS A 17 6.31 -14.78 26.20
C CYS A 17 7.09 -13.67 25.50
N ILE A 18 8.43 -13.67 25.63
CA ILE A 18 9.28 -12.68 24.95
C ILE A 18 9.15 -12.79 23.43
N GLY A 19 9.21 -14.01 22.89
CA GLY A 19 9.07 -14.25 21.45
C GLY A 19 7.74 -13.72 20.91
N THR A 20 6.66 -13.93 21.65
CA THR A 20 5.31 -13.46 21.29
C THR A 20 5.23 -11.94 21.31
N VAL A 21 5.73 -11.30 22.37
CA VAL A 21 5.77 -9.82 22.48
C VAL A 21 6.62 -9.21 21.38
N SER A 22 7.79 -9.80 21.09
CA SER A 22 8.67 -9.35 20.00
C SER A 22 7.99 -9.45 18.63
N SER A 23 7.26 -10.54 18.39
CA SER A 23 6.49 -10.74 17.16
C SER A 23 5.36 -9.70 17.03
N LEU A 24 4.62 -9.44 18.12
CA LEU A 24 3.58 -8.42 18.15
C LEU A 24 4.12 -7.02 17.86
N ILE A 25 5.25 -6.64 18.48
CA ILE A 25 5.91 -5.35 18.21
C ILE A 25 6.31 -5.25 16.75
N THR A 26 6.90 -6.32 16.20
CA THR A 26 7.33 -6.36 14.80
C THR A 26 6.15 -6.32 13.84
N GLN A 27 5.03 -6.96 14.17
CA GLN A 27 3.81 -6.94 13.34
C GLN A 27 3.16 -5.55 13.34
N VAL A 28 3.07 -4.90 14.50
CA VAL A 28 2.56 -3.54 14.64
C VAL A 28 3.45 -2.54 13.91
N ALA A 29 4.78 -2.69 14.00
CA ALA A 29 5.74 -1.87 13.26
C ALA A 29 5.89 -2.26 11.78
N GLY A 30 5.49 -3.47 11.39
CA GLY A 30 5.77 -4.07 10.08
C GLY A 30 5.01 -3.39 8.93
N GLY A 31 3.85 -2.79 9.21
CA GLY A 31 3.17 -1.90 8.27
C GLY A 31 4.07 -0.71 7.90
N ASP A 32 4.63 -0.04 8.91
CA ASP A 32 5.50 1.11 8.72
C ASP A 32 6.88 0.74 8.17
N GLN A 33 7.43 -0.43 8.53
CA GLN A 33 8.75 -0.85 8.06
C GLN A 33 8.81 -1.00 6.54
N ARG A 34 7.81 -1.64 5.92
CA ARG A 34 7.74 -1.79 4.45
C ARG A 34 7.65 -0.44 3.75
N PHE A 35 6.91 0.49 4.33
CA PHE A 35 6.79 1.84 3.80
C PHE A 35 8.10 2.64 3.94
N GLN A 36 8.80 2.49 5.08
CA GLN A 36 10.12 3.09 5.29
C GLN A 36 11.15 2.57 4.28
N GLU A 37 11.14 1.27 3.97
CA GLU A 37 12.00 0.68 2.94
C GLU A 37 11.70 1.25 1.54
N GLN A 38 10.43 1.37 1.16
CA GLN A 38 10.05 1.98 -0.11
C GLN A 38 10.44 3.47 -0.18
N ILE A 39 10.16 4.26 0.86
CA ILE A 39 10.55 5.68 0.92
C ILE A 39 12.07 5.83 0.87
N ARG A 40 12.81 4.93 1.51
CA ARG A 40 14.27 4.95 1.48
C ARG A 40 14.79 4.79 0.05
N GLY A 41 14.27 3.80 -0.70
CA GLY A 41 14.63 3.61 -2.11
C GLY A 41 14.32 4.84 -2.98
N VAL A 42 13.15 5.45 -2.78
CA VAL A 42 12.77 6.71 -3.47
C VAL A 42 13.74 7.85 -3.09
N THR A 43 14.03 8.02 -1.80
CA THR A 43 14.91 9.09 -1.31
C THR A 43 16.34 8.93 -1.83
N GLU A 44 16.83 7.69 -1.92
CA GLU A 44 18.15 7.37 -2.47
C GLU A 44 18.21 7.65 -3.98
N TYR A 45 17.16 7.29 -4.72
CA TYR A 45 17.04 7.64 -6.14
C TYR A 45 17.04 9.15 -6.38
N LEU A 46 16.27 9.91 -5.59
CA LEU A 46 16.22 11.38 -5.69
C LEU A 46 17.56 12.03 -5.31
N SER A 47 18.27 11.42 -4.35
CA SER A 47 19.61 11.86 -3.95
C SER A 47 20.64 11.61 -5.04
N PHE A 48 20.57 10.46 -5.71
CA PHE A 48 21.41 10.12 -6.86
C PHE A 48 21.22 11.11 -8.02
N ARG A 49 19.98 11.55 -8.26
CA ARG A 49 19.63 12.54 -9.28
C ARG A 49 19.93 14.00 -8.88
N ARG A 50 20.47 14.25 -7.69
CA ARG A 50 20.83 15.58 -7.17
C ARG A 50 19.67 16.59 -7.10
N LEU A 51 18.46 16.15 -6.77
CA LEU A 51 17.35 17.09 -6.53
C LEU A 51 17.64 18.00 -5.34
N LEU A 52 17.10 19.22 -5.36
CA LEU A 52 17.21 20.17 -4.24
C LEU A 52 16.45 19.65 -3.01
N LEU A 53 16.83 20.10 -1.81
CA LEU A 53 16.24 19.62 -0.56
C LEU A 53 14.72 19.85 -0.51
N GLU A 54 14.25 20.98 -1.04
CA GLU A 54 12.83 21.33 -1.08
C GLU A 54 12.00 20.34 -1.92
N GLU A 55 12.53 19.92 -3.09
CA GLU A 55 11.88 18.96 -3.97
C GLU A 55 11.79 17.57 -3.31
N ARG A 56 12.87 17.15 -2.63
CA ARG A 56 12.90 15.89 -1.88
C ARG A 56 11.87 15.88 -0.76
N LEU A 57 11.73 16.99 -0.03
CA LEU A 57 10.74 17.14 1.04
C LEU A 57 9.32 17.13 0.49
N ARG A 58 9.08 17.74 -0.68
CA ARG A 58 7.77 17.71 -1.35
C ARG A 58 7.39 16.28 -1.75
N VAL A 59 8.30 15.54 -2.37
CA VAL A 59 8.09 14.13 -2.72
C VAL A 59 7.85 13.27 -1.48
N LYS A 60 8.69 13.40 -0.44
CA LYS A 60 8.51 12.64 0.81
C LYS A 60 7.15 12.93 1.47
N SER A 61 6.73 14.20 1.49
CA SER A 61 5.45 14.62 2.04
C SER A 61 4.25 14.06 1.25
N TYR A 62 4.38 13.95 -0.07
CA TYR A 62 3.38 13.31 -0.92
C TYR A 62 3.23 11.82 -0.56
N TYR A 63 4.33 11.07 -0.53
CA TYR A 63 4.30 9.64 -0.17
C TYR A 63 3.75 9.40 1.23
N LEU A 64 4.12 10.24 2.22
CA LEU A 64 3.58 10.20 3.58
C LEU A 64 2.07 10.45 3.63
N HIS A 65 1.56 11.38 2.81
CA HIS A 65 0.13 11.67 2.76
C HIS A 65 -0.65 10.50 2.13
N CYS A 66 -0.17 9.96 1.02
CA CYS A 66 -0.76 8.79 0.37
C CYS A 66 -0.80 7.58 1.31
N TRP A 67 0.30 7.32 2.05
CA TRP A 67 0.35 6.21 3.01
C TRP A 67 -0.65 6.35 4.15
N ARG A 68 -0.77 7.56 4.74
CA ARG A 68 -1.75 7.82 5.81
C ARG A 68 -3.19 7.68 5.33
N ARG A 69 -3.47 8.00 4.06
CA ARG A 69 -4.83 7.99 3.51
C ARG A 69 -5.27 6.60 3.04
N SER A 70 -4.37 5.83 2.45
CA SER A 70 -4.65 4.44 2.08
C SER A 70 -3.34 3.66 1.88
N PRO A 71 -2.88 2.89 2.88
CA PRO A 71 -1.73 2.00 2.74
C PRO A 71 -1.93 0.96 1.62
N VAL A 72 -3.19 0.59 1.38
CA VAL A 72 -3.64 -0.41 0.40
C VAL A 72 -3.58 0.13 -1.03
N ALA A 73 -3.68 1.44 -1.23
CA ALA A 73 -3.66 2.05 -2.57
C ALA A 73 -2.35 1.80 -3.34
N PHE A 74 -1.23 1.63 -2.64
CA PHE A 74 0.07 1.32 -3.26
C PHE A 74 0.17 -0.13 -3.76
N GLN A 75 -0.68 -1.03 -3.27
CA GLN A 75 -0.67 -2.45 -3.62
C GLN A 75 -1.90 -2.87 -4.41
N GLU A 76 -2.82 -1.95 -4.70
CA GLU A 76 -4.09 -2.25 -5.36
C GLU A 76 -3.89 -3.10 -6.62
N ARG A 77 -2.90 -2.73 -7.46
CA ARG A 77 -2.60 -3.49 -8.68
C ARG A 77 -2.14 -4.93 -8.39
N ARG A 78 -1.24 -5.11 -7.42
CA ARG A 78 -0.76 -6.44 -7.01
C ARG A 78 -1.89 -7.28 -6.42
N ILE A 79 -2.73 -6.67 -5.59
CA ILE A 79 -3.89 -7.32 -5.01
C ILE A 79 -4.82 -7.78 -6.13
N LEU A 80 -5.14 -6.91 -7.09
CA LEU A 80 -5.98 -7.26 -8.25
C LEU A 80 -5.37 -8.36 -9.13
N ASP A 81 -4.04 -8.43 -9.24
CA ASP A 81 -3.33 -9.48 -9.99
C ASP A 81 -3.25 -10.83 -9.25
N GLU A 82 -3.35 -10.83 -7.91
CA GLU A 82 -3.43 -12.04 -7.09
C GLU A 82 -4.82 -12.70 -7.13
N LEU A 83 -5.87 -11.95 -7.53
CA LEU A 83 -7.21 -12.50 -7.69
C LEU A 83 -7.29 -13.45 -8.91
N SER A 84 -8.07 -14.53 -8.79
CA SER A 84 -8.36 -15.38 -9.94
C SER A 84 -9.15 -14.63 -11.01
N GLY A 85 -8.95 -14.98 -12.28
CA GLY A 85 -9.53 -14.25 -13.42
C GLY A 85 -11.03 -13.93 -13.34
N PRO A 86 -11.92 -14.77 -12.77
CA PRO A 86 -13.33 -14.42 -12.55
C PRO A 86 -13.55 -13.37 -11.45
N LEU A 87 -12.81 -13.50 -10.34
CA LEU A 87 -12.87 -12.60 -9.19
C LEU A 87 -12.27 -11.23 -9.53
N GLN A 88 -11.17 -11.20 -10.27
CA GLN A 88 -10.56 -9.97 -10.78
C GLN A 88 -11.55 -9.20 -11.68
N ARG A 89 -12.23 -9.90 -12.59
CA ARG A 89 -13.26 -9.28 -13.46
C ARG A 89 -14.42 -8.68 -12.66
N LEU A 90 -14.93 -9.40 -11.67
CA LEU A 90 -15.98 -8.91 -10.77
C LEU A 90 -15.54 -7.65 -10.00
N ALA A 91 -14.32 -7.66 -9.45
CA ALA A 91 -13.77 -6.52 -8.75
C ALA A 91 -13.62 -5.30 -9.67
N LEU A 92 -13.06 -5.50 -10.87
CA LEU A 92 -12.90 -4.44 -11.88
C LEU A 92 -14.24 -3.88 -12.36
N GLN A 93 -15.25 -4.73 -12.58
CA GLN A 93 -16.59 -4.29 -12.95
C GLN A 93 -17.19 -3.43 -11.84
N ARG A 94 -17.03 -3.81 -10.57
CA ARG A 94 -17.54 -3.03 -9.43
C ARG A 94 -16.83 -1.69 -9.28
N ILE A 95 -15.52 -1.67 -9.48
CA ILE A 95 -14.72 -0.43 -9.50
C ILE A 95 -15.18 0.47 -10.65
N GLY A 96 -15.31 -0.08 -11.86
CA GLY A 96 -15.75 0.63 -13.06
C GLY A 96 -17.15 1.21 -12.93
N GLN A 97 -18.11 0.48 -12.33
CA GLN A 97 -19.46 0.99 -12.07
C GLN A 97 -19.46 2.22 -11.16
N ASN A 98 -18.58 2.27 -10.15
CA ASN A 98 -18.43 3.46 -9.33
C ASN A 98 -17.85 4.62 -10.13
N MET A 99 -16.92 4.37 -11.06
CA MET A 99 -16.38 5.41 -11.95
C MET A 99 -17.42 5.94 -12.94
N VAL A 100 -18.28 5.08 -13.50
CA VAL A 100 -19.37 5.49 -14.41
C VAL A 100 -20.38 6.42 -13.71
N LYS A 101 -20.61 6.24 -12.41
CA LYS A 101 -21.47 7.14 -11.62
C LYS A 101 -20.86 8.54 -11.48
N GLU A 102 -19.54 8.63 -11.37
CA GLU A 102 -18.84 9.91 -11.19
C GLU A 102 -18.52 10.60 -12.53
N LEU A 103 -18.41 9.85 -13.64
CA LEU A 103 -18.09 10.37 -14.97
C LEU A 103 -19.25 10.15 -15.96
N PRO A 104 -20.04 11.19 -16.30
CA PRO A 104 -21.16 11.07 -17.24
C PRO A 104 -20.72 10.65 -18.65
N LEU A 105 -19.45 10.87 -19.01
CA LEU A 105 -18.86 10.42 -20.28
C LEU A 105 -18.81 8.89 -20.43
N LEU A 106 -18.87 8.14 -19.33
CA LEU A 106 -18.79 6.68 -19.34
C LEU A 106 -20.17 5.99 -19.30
N GLN A 107 -21.26 6.74 -19.19
CA GLN A 107 -22.62 6.20 -19.01
C GLN A 107 -23.21 5.53 -20.27
N GLY A 108 -22.58 5.70 -21.44
CA GLY A 108 -23.00 5.08 -22.70
C GLY A 108 -22.18 3.86 -23.13
N LEU A 109 -21.20 3.42 -22.34
CA LEU A 109 -20.33 2.29 -22.68
C LEU A 109 -20.92 0.97 -22.16
N SER A 110 -20.68 -0.14 -22.86
CA SER A 110 -21.09 -1.46 -22.38
C SER A 110 -20.32 -1.84 -21.11
N ASP A 111 -20.94 -2.63 -20.23
CA ASP A 111 -20.34 -3.09 -18.97
C ASP A 111 -18.97 -3.76 -19.17
N ASP A 112 -18.80 -4.48 -20.28
CA ASP A 112 -17.53 -5.09 -20.67
C ASP A 112 -16.46 -4.06 -21.04
N CYS A 113 -16.84 -2.99 -21.77
CA CYS A 113 -15.93 -1.89 -22.08
C CYS A 113 -15.55 -1.11 -20.82
N VAL A 114 -16.49 -0.89 -19.89
CA VAL A 114 -16.24 -0.23 -18.60
C VAL A 114 -15.29 -1.07 -17.75
N GLY A 115 -15.49 -2.39 -17.68
CA GLY A 115 -14.59 -3.31 -16.99
C GLY A 115 -13.19 -3.33 -17.61
N PHE A 116 -13.09 -3.30 -18.94
CA PHE A 116 -11.81 -3.20 -19.63
C PHE A 116 -11.12 -1.86 -19.36
N LEU A 117 -11.85 -0.75 -19.39
CA LEU A 117 -11.32 0.58 -19.07
C LEU A 117 -10.83 0.64 -17.62
N ALA A 118 -11.61 0.11 -16.67
CA ALA A 118 -11.23 0.03 -15.26
C ALA A 118 -9.97 -0.83 -15.03
N SER A 119 -9.72 -1.83 -15.88
CA SER A 119 -8.49 -2.64 -15.83
C SER A 119 -7.24 -1.88 -16.29
N ARG A 120 -7.42 -0.87 -17.15
CA ARG A 120 -6.34 -0.07 -17.74
C ARG A 120 -6.13 1.27 -17.03
N LEU A 121 -7.13 1.74 -16.29
CA LEU A 121 -7.07 3.00 -15.55
C LEU A 121 -6.27 2.82 -14.26
N GLU A 122 -5.17 3.54 -14.15
CA GLU A 122 -4.43 3.67 -12.90
C GLU A 122 -4.99 4.84 -12.09
N ARG A 123 -5.38 4.59 -10.84
CA ARG A 123 -5.76 5.68 -9.94
C ARG A 123 -4.52 6.46 -9.54
N VAL A 124 -4.49 7.73 -9.94
CA VAL A 124 -3.49 8.70 -9.47
C VAL A 124 -4.09 9.47 -8.29
N MET A 125 -3.50 9.34 -7.11
CA MET A 125 -3.87 10.18 -5.96
C MET A 125 -3.09 11.49 -6.05
N MET A 126 -3.79 12.62 -6.20
CA MET A 126 -3.14 13.93 -6.28
C MET A 126 -3.30 14.70 -4.97
N ARG A 127 -2.32 15.56 -4.65
CA ARG A 127 -2.42 16.54 -3.57
C ARG A 127 -2.96 17.86 -4.13
N ASN A 128 -3.72 18.60 -3.32
CA ASN A 128 -4.13 19.97 -3.65
C ASN A 128 -2.89 20.83 -3.95
N GLY A 129 -2.74 21.30 -5.19
CA GLY A 129 -1.64 22.16 -5.65
C GLY A 129 -0.59 21.50 -6.56
N ASP A 130 -0.75 20.23 -6.94
CA ASP A 130 0.10 19.62 -7.97
C ASP A 130 -0.41 19.99 -9.38
N VAL A 131 0.50 20.46 -10.24
CA VAL A 131 0.19 20.93 -11.60
C VAL A 131 0.16 19.72 -12.54
N ILE A 132 -0.97 19.53 -13.23
CA ILE A 132 -1.25 18.33 -14.03
C ILE A 132 -0.62 18.42 -15.44
N TYR A 133 -0.49 19.64 -15.96
CA TYR A 133 0.13 19.92 -17.25
C TYR A 133 0.92 21.22 -17.13
N GLU A 134 2.23 21.17 -17.35
CA GLU A 134 3.01 22.36 -17.66
C GLU A 134 2.91 22.56 -19.18
N ARG A 135 2.50 23.76 -19.60
CA ARG A 135 2.12 24.08 -20.97
C ARG A 135 3.33 24.46 -21.82
#